data_AF-A0A4U1BHX7-F1
#
_entry.id   AF-A0A4U1BHX7-F1
#
_cell.length_a   1.000
_cell.length_b   1.000
_cell.length_c   1.000
_cell.angle_alpha   90.00
_cell.angle_beta   90.00
_cell.angle_gamma   90.00
#
_symmetry.space_group_name_H-M   'P 1'
#
loop_
_entity.id
_entity.type
_entity.pdbx_description
1 polymer ?
#
loop_
_entity_poly.entity_id
_entity_poly.type
_entity_poly.pdbx_seq_one_letter_code
_entity_poly.pdbx_strand_id
1 'polypeptide(L)'
;MVERITMFFRMIAISSCIALFPLLLGYLAGGIADILDCPIADGVIDQCLVGPLDLSTVLNVMLLSLWLLILTFPLGAFGVAFSLGYVVFDFLRREKA
;
A
#
# COMPACT_ATOMS: atom_id res chain seq x y z
N MET A 1 -26.38 -9.15 -13.60
CA MET A 1 -25.02 -9.15 -14.19
C MET A 1 -24.22 -7.93 -13.69
N VAL A 2 -24.82 -6.74 -13.69
CA VAL A 2 -24.23 -5.48 -13.20
C VAL A 2 -23.75 -5.55 -11.74
N GLU A 3 -24.53 -6.12 -10.81
CA GLU A 3 -24.14 -6.20 -9.38
C GLU A 3 -22.90 -7.07 -9.11
N ARG A 4 -22.65 -8.08 -9.95
CA ARG A 4 -21.44 -8.92 -9.84
C ARG A 4 -20.20 -8.14 -10.26
N ILE A 5 -20.28 -7.39 -11.34
CA ILE A 5 -19.18 -6.59 -11.88
C ILE A 5 -18.80 -5.48 -10.89
N THR A 6 -19.78 -4.82 -10.28
CA THR A 6 -19.52 -3.77 -9.28
C THR A 6 -18.87 -4.31 -8.01
N MET A 7 -19.20 -5.54 -7.56
CA MET A 7 -18.50 -6.18 -6.44
C MET A 7 -17.02 -6.44 -6.74
N PHE A 8 -16.68 -6.93 -7.94
CA PHE A 8 -15.28 -7.19 -8.31
C PHE A 8 -14.46 -5.91 -8.38
N PHE A 9 -15.00 -4.84 -8.97
CA PHE A 9 -14.32 -3.54 -9.01
C PHE A 9 -14.03 -3.00 -7.61
N ARG A 10 -14.97 -3.17 -6.67
CA ARG A 10 -14.78 -2.76 -5.27
C ARG A 10 -13.68 -3.57 -4.58
N MET A 11 -13.63 -4.88 -4.79
CA MET A 11 -12.56 -5.72 -4.23
C MET A 11 -11.19 -5.32 -4.76
N ILE A 12 -11.05 -5.15 -6.07
CA ILE A 12 -9.78 -4.74 -6.70
C ILE A 12 -9.35 -3.39 -6.14
N ALA A 13 -10.26 -2.40 -6.08
CA ALA A 13 -9.95 -1.07 -5.53
C ALA A 13 -9.47 -1.14 -4.08
N ILE A 14 -10.14 -1.92 -3.23
CA ILE A 14 -9.76 -2.08 -1.82
C ILE A 14 -8.38 -2.78 -1.69
N SER A 15 -8.16 -3.87 -2.42
CA SER A 15 -6.88 -4.59 -2.40
C SER A 15 -5.72 -3.72 -2.90
N SER A 16 -5.93 -2.93 -3.95
CA SER A 16 -4.94 -1.99 -4.45
C SER A 16 -4.64 -0.88 -3.44
N CYS A 17 -5.66 -0.31 -2.78
CA CYS A 17 -5.46 0.68 -1.72
C CYS A 17 -4.64 0.11 -0.56
N ILE A 18 -4.95 -1.11 -0.10
CA ILE A 18 -4.22 -1.74 1.01
C ILE A 18 -2.76 -2.02 0.64
N ALA A 19 -2.50 -2.46 -0.60
CA ALA A 19 -1.14 -2.75 -1.06
C ALA A 19 -0.29 -1.49 -1.27
N LEU A 20 -0.89 -0.39 -1.72
CA LEU A 20 -0.18 0.86 -2.04
C LEU A 20 -0.08 1.83 -0.86
N PHE A 21 -0.94 1.70 0.15
CA PHE A 21 -0.93 2.57 1.32
C PHE A 21 0.42 2.65 2.05
N PRO A 22 1.10 1.53 2.39
CA PRO A 22 2.41 1.60 3.05
C PRO A 22 3.49 2.24 2.17
N LEU A 23 3.41 2.07 0.84
CA LEU A 23 4.29 2.75 -0.11
C LEU A 23 4.12 4.27 -0.02
N LEU A 24 2.87 4.73 0.01
CA LEU A 24 2.54 6.15 0.09
C LEU A 24 3.05 6.77 1.39
N LEU A 25 2.87 6.06 2.51
CA LEU A 25 3.34 6.51 3.83
C LEU A 25 4.87 6.60 3.90
N GLY A 26 5.60 5.60 3.40
CA GLY A 26 7.06 5.66 3.41
C GLY A 26 7.62 6.73 2.47
N TYR A 27 6.98 6.97 1.32
CA TYR A 27 7.35 8.07 0.42
C TYR A 27 7.12 9.44 1.09
N LEU A 28 5.99 9.61 1.78
CA LEU A 28 5.72 10.82 2.56
C LEU A 28 6.73 11.01 3.69
N ALA A 29 7.07 9.95 4.43
CA ALA A 29 8.07 10.01 5.50
C ALA A 29 9.43 10.46 4.99
N GLY A 30 9.89 9.87 3.87
CA GLY A 30 11.15 10.26 3.23
C GLY A 30 11.12 11.71 2.72
N GLY A 31 10.03 12.13 2.08
CA GLY A 31 9.89 13.51 1.62
C GLY A 31 9.85 14.53 2.76
N ILE A 32 9.21 14.21 3.88
CA ILE A 32 9.20 15.09 5.06
C ILE A 32 10.59 15.16 5.69
N ALA A 33 11.31 14.03 5.79
CA ALA A 33 12.68 14.00 6.28
C ALA A 33 13.63 14.86 5.42
N ASP A 34 13.49 14.79 4.09
CA ASP A 34 14.29 15.57 3.14
C ASP A 34 14.03 17.09 3.27
N ILE A 35 12.76 17.49 3.43
CA ILE A 35 12.38 18.91 3.64
C ILE A 35 12.90 19.46 4.98
N LEU A 36 13.07 18.60 5.98
CA LEU A 36 13.49 18.97 7.33
C LEU A 36 14.99 18.74 7.59
N ASP A 37 15.76 18.35 6.57
CA ASP A 37 17.19 18.00 6.68
C ASP A 37 17.49 16.94 7.76
N CYS A 38 16.55 16.01 7.96
CA CYS A 38 16.69 14.95 8.97
C CYS A 38 17.46 13.75 8.40
N PRO A 39 18.57 13.32 9.03
CA PRO A 39 19.38 12.22 8.51
C PRO A 39 18.61 10.90 8.60
N ILE A 40 18.54 10.20 7.47
CA ILE A 40 18.02 8.82 7.39
C ILE A 40 19.23 7.88 7.33
N ALA A 41 19.41 7.07 8.37
CA ALA A 41 20.43 6.01 8.42
C ALA A 41 19.74 4.65 8.59
N ASP A 42 20.09 3.67 7.76
CA ASP A 42 19.58 2.29 7.84
C ASP A 42 18.04 2.15 7.85
N GLY A 43 17.33 3.08 7.20
CA GLY A 43 15.86 3.07 7.19
C GLY A 43 15.24 3.52 8.52
N VAL A 44 15.99 4.30 9.30
CA VAL A 44 15.57 4.94 10.54
C VAL A 44 15.98 6.43 10.48
N ILE A 45 15.13 7.30 10.99
CA ILE A 45 15.37 8.74 11.08
C ILE A 45 15.87 9.06 12.48
N ASP A 46 17.15 9.42 12.56
CA ASP A 46 17.81 9.80 13.81
C ASP A 46 17.57 11.27 14.12
N GLN A 47 17.07 11.54 15.33
CA GLN A 47 16.88 12.86 15.96
C GLN A 47 16.38 13.97 15.01
N CYS A 48 15.09 13.94 14.67
CA CYS A 48 14.42 14.97 13.88
C CYS A 48 13.65 15.94 14.80
N LEU A 49 14.34 16.97 15.30
CA LEU A 49 13.73 18.04 16.10
C LEU A 49 13.30 19.22 15.21
N VAL A 50 12.00 19.52 15.23
CA VAL A 50 11.45 20.73 14.60
C VAL A 50 10.89 21.62 15.72
N GLY A 51 11.71 22.60 16.13
CA GLY A 51 11.40 23.43 17.29
C GLY A 51 11.39 22.61 18.59
N PRO A 52 10.31 22.64 19.41
CA PRO A 52 10.21 21.84 20.63
C PRO A 52 9.65 20.43 20.43
N LEU A 53 9.29 20.06 19.19
CA LEU A 53 8.65 18.78 18.88
C LEU A 53 9.67 17.80 18.30
N ASP A 54 9.76 16.62 18.91
CA ASP A 54 10.48 15.47 18.37
C ASP A 54 9.57 14.69 17.41
N LEU A 55 9.89 14.77 16.12
CA LEU A 55 9.17 14.10 15.04
C LEU A 55 9.81 12.77 14.65
N SER A 56 10.98 12.42 15.19
CA SER A 56 11.69 11.19 14.81
C SER A 56 10.84 9.95 15.03
N THR A 57 10.10 9.89 16.15
CA THR A 57 9.23 8.74 16.43
C THR A 57 8.11 8.61 15.40
N VAL A 58 7.47 9.72 15.03
CA VAL A 58 6.33 9.70 14.09
C VAL A 58 6.82 9.33 12.68
N LEU A 59 7.90 9.96 12.23
CA LEU A 59 8.50 9.67 10.93
C LEU A 59 9.03 8.24 10.86
N ASN A 60 9.60 7.71 11.94
CA ASN A 60 10.01 6.30 12.01
C ASN A 60 8.82 5.35 11.90
N VAL A 61 7.70 5.62 12.58
CA VAL A 61 6.50 4.78 12.46
C VAL A 61 5.99 4.78 11.01
N MET A 62 6.01 5.93 10.34
CA MET A 62 5.65 6.01 8.92
C MET A 62 6.64 5.27 8.02
N LEU A 63 7.93 5.36 8.27
CA LEU A 63 8.97 4.67 7.49
C LEU A 63 8.93 3.15 7.72
N LEU A 64 8.72 2.71 8.95
CA LEU A 64 8.50 1.30 9.31
C LEU A 64 7.23 0.74 8.68
N SER A 65 6.22 1.56 8.39
CA SER A 65 5.06 1.10 7.65
C SER A 65 5.42 0.61 6.23
N LEU A 66 6.52 1.09 5.65
CA LEU A 66 7.04 0.59 4.37
C LEU A 66 7.42 -0.90 4.46
N TRP A 67 7.83 -1.39 5.64
CA TRP A 67 8.09 -2.82 5.83
C TRP A 67 6.84 -3.68 5.74
N LEU A 68 5.66 -3.12 6.08
CA LEU A 68 4.38 -3.81 5.86
C LEU A 68 4.14 -4.09 4.39
N LEU A 69 4.84 -3.41 3.47
CA LEU A 69 4.74 -3.69 2.04
C LEU A 69 5.15 -5.13 1.70
N ILE A 70 6.12 -5.70 2.42
CA ILE A 70 6.55 -7.09 2.24
C ILE A 70 5.38 -8.07 2.46
N LEU A 71 4.47 -7.76 3.38
CA LEU A 71 3.30 -8.58 3.69
C LEU A 71 2.06 -8.20 2.87
N THR A 72 1.82 -6.91 2.71
CA THR A 72 0.61 -6.39 2.04
C THR A 72 0.67 -6.51 0.52
N PHE A 73 1.85 -6.42 -0.07
CA PHE A 73 2.04 -6.59 -1.51
C PHE A 73 1.62 -7.98 -2.02
N PRO A 74 2.09 -9.10 -1.46
CA PRO A 74 1.63 -10.43 -1.90
C PRO A 74 0.14 -10.63 -1.64
N LEU A 75 -0.40 -10.15 -0.50
CA LEU A 75 -1.83 -10.23 -0.21
C LEU A 75 -2.68 -9.47 -1.25
N GLY A 76 -2.27 -8.26 -1.60
CA GLY A 76 -2.93 -7.47 -2.65
C GLY A 76 -2.84 -8.15 -4.01
N ALA A 77 -1.66 -8.65 -4.38
CA ALA A 77 -1.43 -9.37 -5.62
C ALA A 77 -2.31 -10.63 -5.73
N PHE A 78 -2.43 -11.41 -4.65
CA PHE A 78 -3.32 -12.57 -4.59
C PHE A 78 -4.79 -12.18 -4.77
N GLY A 79 -5.26 -11.11 -4.10
CA GLY A 79 -6.63 -10.63 -4.24
C GLY A 79 -6.97 -10.21 -5.69
N VAL A 80 -6.05 -9.50 -6.34
CA VAL A 80 -6.21 -9.07 -7.74
C VAL A 80 -6.14 -10.27 -8.69
N ALA A 81 -5.17 -11.17 -8.53
CA ALA A 81 -5.02 -12.35 -9.38
C ALA A 81 -6.24 -13.29 -9.28
N PHE A 82 -6.75 -13.51 -8.06
CA PHE A 82 -7.93 -14.35 -7.82
C PHE A 82 -9.19 -13.76 -8.45
N SER A 83 -9.43 -12.46 -8.25
CA SER A 83 -10.59 -11.78 -8.83
C SER A 83 -10.57 -11.77 -10.36
N LEU A 84 -9.42 -11.47 -10.97
CA LEU A 84 -9.26 -11.52 -12.43
C LEU A 84 -9.42 -12.95 -12.97
N GLY A 85 -8.79 -13.93 -12.33
CA GLY A 85 -8.89 -15.34 -12.73
C GLY A 85 -10.34 -15.84 -12.70
N TYR A 86 -11.11 -15.45 -11.68
CA TYR A 86 -12.52 -15.80 -11.58
C TYR A 86 -13.36 -15.16 -12.69
N VAL A 87 -13.12 -13.88 -13.00
CA VAL A 87 -13.83 -13.17 -14.08
C VAL A 87 -13.54 -13.82 -15.43
N VAL A 88 -12.27 -14.12 -15.72
CA VAL A 88 -11.87 -14.81 -16.96
C VAL A 88 -12.53 -16.19 -17.05
N PHE A 89 -12.53 -16.95 -15.95
CA PHE A 89 -13.17 -18.27 -15.92
C PHE A 89 -14.69 -18.20 -16.15
N ASP A 90 -15.41 -17.26 -15.54
CA ASP A 90 -16.85 -17.06 -15.78
C ASP A 90 -17.12 -16.69 -17.25
N PHE A 91 -16.25 -15.88 -17.85
CA PHE A 91 -16.37 -15.47 -19.25
C PHE A 91 -16.19 -16.67 -20.20
N LEU A 92 -15.14 -17.48 -20.00
CA LEU A 92 -14.90 -18.70 -20.78
C LEU A 92 -16.01 -19.74 -20.64
N ARG A 93 -16.63 -19.82 -19.45
CA ARG A 93 -17.78 -20.71 -19.23
C ARG A 93 -19.01 -20.28 -20.03
N ARG A 94 -19.21 -18.98 -20.24
CA ARG A 94 -20.35 -18.44 -20.98
C ARG A 94 -20.23 -18.60 -22.49
N GLU A 95 -19.03 -18.59 -23.05
CA GLU A 95 -18.86 -18.83 -24.50
C GLU A 95 -19.19 -20.26 -24.91
N LYS A 96 -19.05 -21.22 -23.99
CA LYS A 96 -19.27 -22.66 -24.28
C LYS A 96 -20.69 -23.16 -23.97
N ALA A 97 -21.55 -22.34 -23.39
CA ALA A 97 -22.90 -22.70 -22.96
C ALA A 97 -23.95 -22.03 -23.87
#